data_AF-A0A645JA47-F1
#
_entry.id   AF-A0A645JA47-F1
#
_cell.length_a   1.000
_cell.length_b   1.000
_cell.length_c   1.000
_cell.angle_alpha   90.00
_cell.angle_beta   90.00
_cell.angle_gamma   90.00
#
_symmetry.space_group_name_H-M   'P 1'
#
loop_
_entity.id
_entity.type
_entity.pdbx_description
1 polymer ?
#
loop_
_entity_poly.entity_id
_entity_poly.type
_entity_poly.pdbx_seq_one_letter_code
_entity_poly.pdbx_strand_id
1 'polypeptide(L)'
;MGPWFEGATASRYLVPYYIYNIIKLTKSSDLSVEKIRQQLNLMLPKALGTAELSGMRTLAGFARGVLACVDEMEDRGEILELLNSLYLYGSSINAWQNYRMKWGLSSAFRIPTRKEMVDMAGRASESYI
;
A
#
# COMPACT_ATOMS: atom_id res chain seq x y z
N MET A 1 -18.83 -0.83 5.78
CA MET A 1 -18.06 -0.44 4.58
C MET A 1 -16.58 -0.14 4.87
N GLY A 2 -16.21 0.32 6.07
CA GLY A 2 -14.82 0.66 6.43
C GLY A 2 -13.74 -0.33 5.93
N PRO A 3 -13.82 -1.63 6.25
CA PRO A 3 -12.82 -2.61 5.80
C PRO A 3 -12.66 -2.73 4.28
N TRP A 4 -13.70 -2.41 3.50
CA TRP A 4 -13.61 -2.41 2.03
C TRP A 4 -12.81 -1.20 1.52
N PHE A 5 -13.06 -0.01 2.07
CA PHE A 5 -12.33 1.21 1.68
C PHE A 5 -10.88 1.18 2.18
N GLU A 6 -10.68 0.79 3.44
CA GLU A 6 -9.34 0.62 4.01
C GLU A 6 -8.58 -0.51 3.32
N GLY A 7 -9.25 -1.62 3.00
CA GLY A 7 -8.66 -2.73 2.26
C GLY A 7 -8.24 -2.35 0.84
N ALA A 8 -9.10 -1.64 0.10
CA ALA A 8 -8.75 -1.13 -1.23
C ALA A 8 -7.54 -0.17 -1.16
N THR A 9 -7.55 0.74 -0.18
CA THR A 9 -6.46 1.68 0.07
C THR A 9 -5.16 0.95 0.42
N ALA A 10 -5.19 0.03 1.38
CA ALA A 10 -4.03 -0.74 1.80
C ALA A 10 -3.48 -1.60 0.65
N SER A 11 -4.34 -2.26 -0.13
CA SER A 11 -3.91 -3.06 -1.29
C SER A 11 -3.19 -2.24 -2.36
N ARG A 12 -3.57 -0.96 -2.52
CA ARG A 12 -2.92 -0.03 -3.44
C ARG A 12 -1.60 0.51 -2.90
N TYR A 13 -1.57 0.89 -1.62
CA TYR A 13 -0.37 1.50 -1.03
C TYR A 13 0.71 0.47 -0.76
N LEU A 14 0.35 -0.67 -0.16
CA LEU A 14 1.30 -1.69 0.27
C LEU A 14 2.20 -2.14 -0.88
N VAL A 15 1.61 -2.51 -2.01
CA VAL A 15 2.37 -3.13 -3.10
C VAL A 15 2.49 -2.25 -4.36
N PRO A 16 1.39 -1.90 -5.07
CA PRO A 16 1.50 -1.10 -6.30
C PRO A 16 2.20 0.25 -6.14
N TYR A 17 2.18 0.82 -4.93
CA TYR A 17 2.84 2.10 -4.67
C TYR A 17 4.18 1.93 -3.95
N TYR A 18 4.22 1.40 -2.72
CA TYR A 18 5.46 1.35 -1.95
C TYR A 18 6.49 0.39 -2.56
N ILE A 19 6.12 -0.88 -2.78
CA ILE A 19 7.04 -1.87 -3.37
C ILE A 19 7.49 -1.42 -4.78
N TYR A 20 6.57 -0.94 -5.62
CA TYR A 20 6.93 -0.43 -6.95
C TYR A 20 7.97 0.70 -6.88
N ASN A 21 7.79 1.67 -5.98
CA ASN A 21 8.72 2.79 -5.86
C ASN A 21 10.08 2.34 -5.30
N ILE A 22 10.11 1.38 -4.37
CA ILE A 22 11.35 0.79 -3.87
C ILE A 22 12.09 0.05 -4.99
N ILE A 23 11.39 -0.76 -5.78
CA ILE A 23 11.97 -1.45 -6.96
C ILE A 23 12.51 -0.43 -7.96
N LYS A 24 11.71 0.59 -8.30
CA LYS A 24 12.09 1.62 -9.26
C LYS A 24 13.34 2.36 -8.80
N LEU A 25 13.36 2.81 -7.54
CA LEU A 25 14.49 3.51 -6.96
C LEU A 25 15.73 2.62 -6.92
N THR A 26 15.57 1.37 -6.46
CA THR A 26 16.65 0.39 -6.44
C THR A 26 17.21 0.17 -7.84
N LYS A 27 16.39 0.08 -8.90
CA LYS A 27 16.87 -0.05 -10.28
C LYS A 27 17.58 1.20 -10.81
N SER A 28 17.12 2.40 -10.43
CA SER A 28 17.66 3.67 -10.93
C SER A 28 18.83 4.23 -10.13
N SER A 29 19.22 3.60 -9.03
CA SER A 29 20.28 4.06 -8.15
C SER A 29 21.11 2.91 -7.59
N ASP A 30 22.33 3.20 -7.17
CA ASP A 30 23.22 2.24 -6.52
C ASP A 30 22.95 2.19 -5.00
N LEU A 31 21.69 1.95 -4.65
CA LEU A 31 21.28 1.79 -3.25
C LEU A 31 21.91 0.52 -2.68
N SER A 32 22.56 0.66 -1.52
CA SER A 32 23.00 -0.49 -0.75
C SER A 32 21.81 -1.32 -0.25
N VAL A 33 22.04 -2.62 -0.07
CA VAL A 33 21.06 -3.55 0.49
C VAL A 33 20.50 -3.06 1.83
N GLU A 34 21.36 -2.52 2.69
CA GLU A 34 20.96 -1.93 3.97
C GLU A 34 19.93 -0.80 3.80
N LYS A 35 20.08 0.04 2.77
CA LYS A 35 19.10 1.11 2.50
C LYS A 35 17.78 0.57 1.97
N ILE A 36 17.81 -0.52 1.20
CA ILE A 36 16.60 -1.20 0.73
C ILE A 36 15.82 -1.75 1.94
N ARG A 37 16.51 -2.46 2.86
CA ARG A 37 15.91 -2.97 4.11
C ARG A 37 15.30 -1.85 4.95
N GLN A 38 16.02 -0.73 5.12
CA GLN A 38 15.51 0.43 5.85
C GLN A 38 14.23 0.98 5.22
N GLN A 39 14.17 1.12 3.89
CA GLN A 39 12.97 1.61 3.22
C GLN A 39 11.77 0.66 3.38
N LEU A 40 11.99 -0.65 3.22
CA LEU A 40 10.94 -1.65 3.40
C LEU A 40 10.36 -1.58 4.83
N ASN A 41 11.22 -1.55 5.83
CA ASN A 41 10.83 -1.50 7.25
C ASN A 41 10.18 -0.16 7.66
N LEU A 42 10.49 0.95 6.97
CA LEU A 42 9.83 2.23 7.23
C LEU A 42 8.47 2.36 6.54
N MET A 43 8.36 1.91 5.29
CA MET A 43 7.20 2.22 4.44
C MET A 43 6.06 1.21 4.56
N LEU A 44 6.37 -0.07 4.78
CA LEU A 44 5.38 -1.14 4.68
C LEU A 44 4.54 -1.41 5.95
N PRO A 45 5.03 -1.27 7.20
CA PRO A 45 4.33 -1.78 8.37
C PRO A 45 2.90 -1.28 8.53
N LYS A 46 2.66 0.02 8.30
CA LYS A 46 1.33 0.60 8.42
C LYS A 46 0.35 0.01 7.40
N ALA A 47 0.73 -0.01 6.13
CA ALA A 47 -0.11 -0.56 5.07
C ALA A 47 -0.31 -2.08 5.21
N LEU A 48 0.70 -2.79 5.72
CA LEU A 48 0.64 -4.22 5.99
C LEU A 48 -0.36 -4.53 7.10
N GLY A 49 -0.30 -3.78 8.20
CA GLY A 49 -1.26 -3.91 9.31
C GLY A 49 -2.70 -3.64 8.86
N THR A 50 -2.93 -2.57 8.09
CA THR A 50 -4.27 -2.30 7.53
C THR A 50 -4.74 -3.40 6.58
N ALA A 51 -3.83 -3.97 5.77
CA ALA A 51 -4.18 -5.06 4.87
C ALA A 51 -4.63 -6.31 5.63
N GLU A 52 -3.95 -6.66 6.73
CA GLU A 52 -4.32 -7.78 7.60
C GLU A 52 -5.65 -7.55 8.30
N LEU A 53 -5.85 -6.36 8.88
CA LEU A 53 -7.11 -5.97 9.53
C LEU A 53 -8.30 -5.97 8.55
N SER A 54 -8.04 -5.71 7.28
CA SER A 54 -9.03 -5.77 6.19
C SER A 54 -9.29 -7.19 5.65
N GLY A 55 -8.68 -8.21 6.26
CA GLY A 55 -8.90 -9.62 5.92
C GLY A 55 -8.02 -10.17 4.79
N MET A 56 -7.07 -9.40 4.26
CA MET A 56 -6.16 -9.84 3.19
C MET A 56 -4.99 -10.68 3.73
N ARG A 57 -5.32 -11.75 4.47
CA ARG A 57 -4.34 -12.57 5.21
C ARG A 57 -3.25 -13.15 4.33
N THR A 58 -3.58 -13.62 3.13
CA THR A 58 -2.59 -14.18 2.19
C THR A 58 -1.60 -13.12 1.71
N LEU A 59 -2.08 -11.92 1.36
CA LEU A 59 -1.21 -10.81 0.98
C LEU A 59 -0.33 -10.35 2.14
N ALA A 60 -0.90 -10.21 3.34
CA ALA A 60 -0.15 -9.82 4.53
C ALA A 60 0.91 -10.87 4.89
N GLY A 61 0.56 -12.16 4.84
CA GLY A 61 1.49 -13.27 5.08
C GLY A 61 2.63 -13.29 4.07
N PHE A 62 2.32 -13.13 2.77
CA PHE A 62 3.34 -13.07 1.74
C PHE A 62 4.27 -11.86 1.93
N ALA A 63 3.72 -10.67 2.21
CA ALA A 63 4.52 -9.49 2.47
C ALA A 63 5.44 -9.64 3.70
N ARG A 64 4.97 -10.27 4.79
CA ARG A 64 5.82 -10.58 5.96
C ARG A 64 6.94 -11.55 5.62
N GLY A 65 6.63 -12.62 4.86
CA GLY A 65 7.64 -13.58 4.42
C GLY A 65 8.72 -12.92 3.57
N VAL A 66 8.32 -12.04 2.65
CA VAL A 66 9.26 -11.26 1.83
C VAL A 66 10.15 -10.37 2.71
N LEU A 67 9.59 -9.64 3.67
CA LEU A 67 10.37 -8.80 4.58
C LEU A 67 11.40 -9.63 5.37
N ALA A 68 10.98 -10.75 5.94
CA ALA A 68 11.86 -11.64 6.69
C ALA A 68 13.00 -12.21 5.82
N CYS A 69 12.72 -12.59 4.57
CA CYS A 69 13.76 -13.03 3.65
C CYS A 69 14.75 -11.90 3.33
N VAL A 70 14.25 -10.70 3.02
CA VAL A 70 15.12 -9.57 2.64
C VAL A 70 16.06 -9.13 3.78
N ASP A 71 15.66 -9.30 5.03
CA ASP A 71 16.51 -9.01 6.20
C ASP A 71 17.78 -9.89 6.24
N GLU A 72 17.75 -11.08 5.62
CA GLU A 72 18.87 -12.03 5.59
C GLU A 72 19.63 -12.05 4.24
N MET A 73 19.10 -11.41 3.19
CA MET A 73 19.66 -11.44 1.84
C MET A 73 20.73 -10.38 1.62
N GLU A 74 21.86 -10.74 1.02
CA GLU A 74 22.96 -9.80 0.73
C GLU A 74 23.07 -9.44 -0.76
N ASP A 75 22.38 -10.17 -1.65
CA ASP A 75 22.39 -9.87 -3.08
C ASP A 75 21.24 -8.93 -3.48
N ARG A 76 21.60 -7.79 -4.05
CA ARG A 76 20.62 -6.78 -4.51
C ARG A 76 19.76 -7.29 -5.67
N GLY A 77 20.29 -8.12 -6.55
CA GLY A 77 19.56 -8.69 -7.69
C GLY A 77 18.46 -9.64 -7.22
N GLU A 78 18.80 -10.57 -6.32
CA GLU A 78 17.85 -11.51 -5.72
C GLU A 78 16.76 -10.78 -4.93
N ILE A 79 17.12 -9.74 -4.16
CA ILE A 79 16.14 -8.89 -3.47
C ILE A 79 15.17 -8.26 -4.47
N LEU A 80 15.67 -7.73 -5.59
CA LEU A 80 14.82 -7.16 -6.63
C LEU A 80 13.86 -8.20 -7.23
N GLU A 81 14.31 -9.44 -7.46
CA GLU A 81 13.46 -10.52 -7.97
C GLU A 81 12.34 -10.89 -6.98
N LEU A 82 12.68 -11.00 -5.70
CA LEU A 82 11.71 -11.27 -4.64
C LEU A 82 10.68 -10.14 -4.50
N LEU A 83 11.14 -8.88 -4.52
CA LEU A 83 10.27 -7.71 -4.50
C LEU A 83 9.38 -7.64 -5.75
N ASN A 84 9.88 -8.01 -6.94
CA ASN A 84 9.07 -8.08 -8.16
C ASN A 84 7.98 -9.16 -8.07
N SER A 85 8.26 -10.28 -7.41
CA SER A 85 7.26 -11.33 -7.17
C SER A 85 6.13 -10.82 -6.28
N LEU A 86 6.47 -10.11 -5.20
CA LEU A 86 5.47 -9.44 -4.35
C LEU A 86 4.69 -8.38 -5.13
N TYR A 87 5.39 -7.56 -5.92
CA TYR A 87 4.80 -6.53 -6.78
C TYR A 87 3.72 -7.08 -7.70
N LEU A 88 4.02 -8.17 -8.41
CA LEU A 88 3.08 -8.79 -9.34
C LEU A 88 1.83 -9.28 -8.61
N TYR A 89 2.02 -10.05 -7.53
CA TYR A 89 0.92 -10.60 -6.75
C TYR A 89 0.02 -9.49 -6.17
N GLY A 90 0.61 -8.51 -5.48
CA GLY A 90 -0.17 -7.44 -4.86
C GLY A 90 -0.83 -6.51 -5.89
N SER A 91 -0.23 -6.34 -7.07
CA SER A 91 -0.87 -5.61 -8.18
C SER A 91 -2.09 -6.34 -8.72
N SER A 92 -2.05 -7.67 -8.82
CA SER A 92 -3.24 -8.47 -9.16
C SER A 92 -4.34 -8.36 -8.10
N ILE A 93 -3.99 -8.39 -6.81
CA ILE A 93 -4.95 -8.18 -5.73
C ILE A 93 -5.59 -6.79 -5.81
N ASN A 94 -4.79 -5.75 -6.02
CA ASN A 94 -5.29 -4.39 -6.19
C ASN A 94 -6.25 -4.28 -7.40
N ALA A 95 -5.97 -4.95 -8.52
CA ALA A 95 -6.88 -4.97 -9.66
C ALA A 95 -8.23 -5.61 -9.30
N TRP A 96 -8.22 -6.75 -8.61
CA TRP A 96 -9.45 -7.40 -8.14
C TRP A 96 -10.22 -6.58 -7.12
N GLN A 97 -9.52 -5.91 -6.19
CA GLN A 97 -10.13 -4.96 -5.26
C GLN A 97 -10.84 -3.85 -6.02
N ASN A 98 -10.15 -3.19 -6.97
CA ASN A 98 -10.77 -2.14 -7.77
C ASN A 98 -11.97 -2.64 -8.59
N TYR A 99 -11.93 -3.87 -9.11
CA TYR A 99 -13.07 -4.46 -9.82
C TYR A 99 -14.28 -4.70 -8.91
N ARG A 100 -14.07 -5.15 -7.67
CA ARG A 100 -15.14 -5.50 -6.71
C ARG A 100 -15.60 -4.35 -5.84
N MET A 101 -14.84 -3.26 -5.77
CA MET A 101 -15.20 -2.09 -4.99
C MET A 101 -16.54 -1.51 -5.45
N LYS A 102 -17.37 -1.14 -4.47
CA LYS A 102 -18.73 -0.62 -4.71
C LYS A 102 -18.68 0.86 -5.10
N TRP A 103 -18.04 1.18 -6.22
CA TRP A 103 -17.88 2.56 -6.71
C TRP A 103 -19.21 3.27 -6.95
N GLY A 104 -20.28 2.53 -7.25
CA GLY A 104 -21.63 3.09 -7.40
C GLY A 104 -22.18 3.78 -6.15
N LEU A 105 -21.56 3.57 -4.98
CA LEU A 105 -21.88 4.37 -3.78
C LEU A 105 -21.61 5.88 -4.01
N SER A 106 -20.67 6.23 -4.89
CA SER A 106 -20.41 7.63 -5.26
C SER A 106 -21.65 8.33 -5.83
N SER A 107 -22.58 7.61 -6.46
CA SER A 107 -23.83 8.20 -6.97
C SER A 107 -24.77 8.66 -5.85
N ALA A 108 -24.60 8.16 -4.62
CA ALA A 108 -25.33 8.64 -3.44
C ALA A 108 -24.73 9.95 -2.88
N PHE A 109 -23.55 10.36 -3.34
CA PHE A 109 -22.84 11.53 -2.86
C PHE A 109 -22.69 12.56 -3.98
N ARG A 110 -23.36 13.70 -3.83
CA ARG A 110 -23.17 14.87 -4.69
C ARG A 110 -21.72 15.37 -4.59
N ILE A 111 -21.12 15.73 -5.73
CA ILE A 111 -19.84 16.46 -5.74
C ILE A 111 -20.03 17.79 -4.96
N PRO A 112 -19.27 18.03 -3.89
CA PRO A 112 -19.38 19.26 -3.11
C PRO A 112 -19.05 20.49 -3.95
N THR A 113 -19.73 21.60 -3.70
CA THR A 113 -19.36 22.90 -4.26
C THR A 113 -18.11 23.45 -3.59
N ARG A 114 -17.47 24.45 -4.22
CA ARG A 114 -16.31 25.15 -3.62
C ARG A 114 -16.59 25.68 -2.22
N LYS A 115 -17.79 26.26 -1.99
CA LYS A 115 -18.17 26.82 -0.69
C LYS A 115 -18.21 25.73 0.39
N GLU A 116 -18.78 24.57 0.06
CA GLU A 116 -18.88 23.43 0.97
C GLU A 116 -17.53 22.81 1.26
N MET A 117 -16.64 22.73 0.27
CA MET A 117 -15.26 22.27 0.49
C MET A 117 -14.49 23.18 1.48
N VAL A 118 -14.67 24.51 1.38
CA VAL A 118 -14.04 25.47 2.31
C VAL A 118 -14.61 25.31 3.72
N ASP A 119 -15.92 25.14 3.84
CA ASP A 119 -16.59 24.94 5.13
C ASP A 119 -16.16 23.62 5.80
N MET A 120 -16.13 22.52 5.04
CA MET A 120 -15.63 21.22 5.51
C MET A 120 -14.17 21.30 5.99
N ALA A 121 -13.31 22.02 5.27
CA ALA A 121 -11.91 22.22 5.67
C ALA A 121 -11.81 23.04 6.97
N GLY A 122 -12.68 24.03 7.16
CA GLY A 122 -12.76 24.84 8.38
C GLY A 122 -13.08 24.03 9.64
N ARG A 123 -13.73 22.87 9.48
CA ARG A 123 -14.07 21.94 10.55
C ARG A 123 -13.00 20.86 10.81
N ALA A 124 -11.85 20.93 10.14
CA ALA A 124 -10.78 19.95 10.32
C ALA A 124 -10.28 19.84 11.78
N SER A 125 -10.37 20.93 12.55
CA SER A 125 -10.04 20.93 13.99
C SER A 125 -10.96 20.03 14.82
N GLU A 126 -12.18 19.74 14.37
CA GLU A 126 -13.12 18.83 15.05
C GLU A 126 -12.71 17.35 14.89
N SER A 127 -11.76 17.05 14.00
CA SER A 127 -11.32 15.67 13.68
C SER A 127 -10.13 15.21 14.52
N TYR A 128 -9.53 16.10 15.31
CA TYR A 128 -8.46 15.77 16.26
C TYR A 128 -9.05 15.77 17.68
N ILE A 129 -9.41 14.60 18.18
CA ILE A 129 -9.69 14.33 19.61
C ILE A 129 -8.59 13.42 20.14
#